data_AF-A0AAD3SQ53-F1
#
_entry.id   AF-A0AAD3SQ53-F1
#
_cell.length_a   1.000
_cell.length_b   1.000
_cell.length_c   1.000
_cell.angle_alpha   90.00
_cell.angle_beta   90.00
_cell.angle_gamma   90.00
#
_symmetry.space_group_name_H-M   'P 1'
#
loop_
_entity.id
_entity.type
_entity.pdbx_description
1 polymer ?
#
loop_
_entity_poly.entity_id
_entity_poly.type
_entity_poly.pdbx_seq_one_letter_code
_entity_poly.pdbx_strand_id
1 'polypeptide(L)'
;MFLAAWEENYVRSEVTEPAIRGTLNLLKSCLGSKTVRRVVFTSSISTITARDDKGNWRPLVDESCRTATDNVYVLSKLLTEEAAVRFADENGMSLVSVITTTVAGQFLTSAVPTSIRVLLSPATGDHDLLPIIAAVNSRIGSICLVHIHDICNAHIFLMQHLHAKGLYICSAYCCRMSQLLNLLAQAYPTPNNQRIINLENGESSPEISSKKLKDLGFRYEYGLEEIIVETISCCLECGYLPPVKKYGRSASIKQPGRVVIVAMDIAAGVLSIEAEISMKILLEPRSQVEGRWRNLFSRNAHLLWISKCKQTRNDAFSLGVAGALFSTLAHILANVVGGCECISSVEALEKSPSKRRRMFACLIGSWCVVAVGLPLLITGVVANSKSTRLCAMSNHHMLSGGICCFVHALLCCLWCITFSTMDTQI
;
A
#
# COMPACT_ATOMS: atom_id res chain seq x y z
N MET A 1 15.01 -17.33 49.52
CA MET A 1 16.46 -17.21 49.24
C MET A 1 16.94 -18.27 48.25
N PHE A 2 16.72 -19.57 48.49
CA PHE A 2 17.14 -20.63 47.55
C PHE A 2 16.45 -20.59 46.17
N LEU A 3 15.13 -20.34 46.10
CA LEU A 3 14.41 -20.25 44.82
C LEU A 3 14.84 -19.04 43.99
N ALA A 4 15.00 -17.87 44.62
CA ALA A 4 15.48 -16.66 43.95
C ALA A 4 16.92 -16.82 43.43
N ALA A 5 17.82 -17.43 44.22
CA ALA A 5 19.18 -17.72 43.77
C ALA A 5 19.22 -18.78 42.66
N TRP A 6 18.31 -19.76 42.67
CA TRP A 6 18.20 -20.77 41.62
C TRP A 6 17.68 -20.16 40.32
N GLU A 7 16.67 -19.29 40.40
CA GLU A 7 16.09 -18.56 39.28
C GLU A 7 17.10 -17.56 38.67
N GLU A 8 17.86 -16.84 39.50
CA GLU A 8 18.94 -15.95 39.07
C GLU A 8 20.08 -16.74 38.38
N ASN A 9 20.46 -17.90 38.93
CA ASN A 9 21.46 -18.77 38.32
C ASN A 9 20.98 -19.36 37.00
N TYR A 10 19.71 -19.77 36.91
CA TYR A 10 19.10 -20.29 35.69
C TYR A 10 19.04 -19.22 34.58
N VAL A 11 18.57 -18.01 34.92
CA VAL A 11 18.54 -16.87 34.00
C VAL A 11 19.94 -16.53 33.48
N ARG A 12 20.94 -16.59 34.36
CA ARG A 12 22.33 -16.38 33.97
C ARG A 12 22.80 -17.48 33.01
N SER A 13 22.67 -18.76 33.38
CA SER A 13 23.24 -19.88 32.62
C SER A 13 22.52 -20.20 31.31
N GLU A 14 21.21 -20.00 31.25
CA GLU A 14 20.38 -20.42 30.10
C GLU A 14 20.05 -19.29 29.14
N VAL A 15 20.08 -18.02 29.58
CA VAL A 15 19.67 -16.89 28.74
C VAL A 15 20.81 -15.93 28.49
N THR A 16 21.44 -15.44 29.55
CA THR A 16 22.42 -14.34 29.44
C THR A 16 23.77 -14.84 28.94
N GLU A 17 24.32 -15.87 29.58
CA GLU A 17 25.65 -16.40 29.27
C GLU A 17 25.70 -17.04 27.87
N PRO A 18 24.67 -17.78 27.39
CA PRO A 18 24.64 -18.28 26.02
C PRO A 18 24.58 -17.16 24.98
N ALA A 19 23.84 -16.08 25.23
CA ALA A 19 23.75 -14.93 24.33
C ALA A 19 25.09 -14.19 24.20
N ILE A 20 25.76 -13.94 25.35
CA ILE A 20 27.11 -13.36 25.39
C ILE A 20 28.09 -14.27 24.68
N ARG A 21 28.15 -15.55 25.05
CA ARG A 21 29.09 -16.53 24.48
C ARG A 21 28.90 -16.70 22.98
N GLY A 22 27.65 -16.80 22.51
CA GLY A 22 27.33 -16.90 21.09
C GLY A 22 27.82 -15.67 20.31
N THR A 23 27.57 -14.47 20.85
CA THR A 23 28.02 -13.23 20.24
C THR A 23 29.55 -13.13 20.20
N LEU A 24 30.23 -13.42 21.30
CA LEU A 24 31.70 -13.40 21.36
C LEU A 24 32.33 -14.45 20.42
N ASN A 25 31.73 -15.62 20.28
CA ASN A 25 32.20 -16.65 19.34
C ASN A 25 32.08 -16.18 17.88
N LEU A 26 30.99 -15.49 17.53
CA LEU A 26 30.82 -14.88 16.21
C LEU A 26 31.88 -13.80 15.98
N LEU A 27 32.10 -12.91 16.95
CA LEU A 27 33.10 -11.84 16.83
C LEU A 27 34.53 -12.39 16.71
N LYS A 28 34.89 -13.42 17.49
CA LYS A 28 36.16 -14.15 17.34
C LYS A 28 36.32 -14.75 15.95
N SER A 29 35.25 -15.30 15.38
CA SER A 29 35.26 -15.85 14.01
C SER A 29 35.46 -14.75 12.97
N CYS A 30 34.78 -13.60 13.12
CA CYS A 30 34.98 -12.44 12.26
C CYS A 30 36.42 -11.92 12.33
N LEU A 31 36.99 -11.82 13.53
CA LEU A 31 38.39 -11.40 13.75
C LEU A 31 39.37 -12.37 13.07
N GLY A 32 39.17 -13.68 13.27
CA GLY A 32 40.01 -14.72 12.67
C GLY A 32 39.94 -14.76 11.14
N SER A 33 38.80 -14.39 10.55
CA SER A 33 38.61 -14.37 9.09
C SER A 33 39.42 -13.28 8.39
N LYS A 34 39.80 -12.18 9.06
CA LYS A 34 40.53 -11.02 8.51
C LYS A 34 39.88 -10.30 7.31
N THR A 35 38.73 -10.75 6.82
CA THR A 35 38.00 -10.16 5.69
C THR A 35 36.80 -9.30 6.13
N VAL A 36 36.31 -9.50 7.36
CA VAL A 36 35.18 -8.76 7.92
C VAL A 36 35.64 -7.36 8.31
N ARG A 37 35.09 -6.34 7.63
CA ARG A 37 35.45 -4.93 7.87
C ARG A 37 34.67 -4.30 9.02
N ARG A 38 33.40 -4.71 9.20
CA ARG A 38 32.50 -4.18 10.22
C ARG A 38 31.47 -5.21 10.60
N VAL A 39 31.13 -5.26 11.89
CA VAL A 39 29.98 -6.00 12.42
C VAL A 39 28.89 -5.00 12.80
N VAL A 40 27.65 -5.30 12.41
CA VAL A 40 26.48 -4.54 12.84
C VAL A 40 25.71 -5.39 13.85
N PHE A 41 25.59 -4.91 15.07
CA PHE A 41 24.90 -5.57 16.17
C PHE A 41 23.48 -5.02 16.30
N THR A 42 22.48 -5.89 16.31
CA THR A 42 21.08 -5.48 16.52
C THR A 42 20.78 -5.45 18.01
N SER A 43 20.75 -4.26 18.60
CA SER A 43 20.28 -3.99 19.96
C SER A 43 18.77 -3.76 19.98
N SER A 44 18.20 -3.34 21.10
CA SER A 44 16.75 -3.22 21.30
C SER A 44 16.40 -1.96 22.05
N ILE A 45 15.24 -1.36 21.77
CA ILE A 45 14.69 -0.23 22.55
C ILE A 45 14.55 -0.57 24.04
N SER A 46 14.54 -1.87 24.37
CA SER A 46 14.58 -2.35 25.74
C SER A 46 15.86 -1.93 26.49
N THR A 47 16.94 -1.59 25.81
CA THR A 47 18.20 -1.16 26.44
C THR A 47 18.23 0.33 26.80
N ILE A 48 17.22 1.13 26.39
CA ILE A 48 17.16 2.58 26.66
C ILE A 48 15.91 3.01 27.42
N THR A 49 16.01 3.96 28.34
CA THR A 49 14.89 4.42 29.18
C THR A 49 14.69 5.92 29.06
N ALA A 50 13.44 6.37 29.12
CA ALA A 50 13.12 7.79 29.22
C ALA A 50 13.07 8.30 30.66
N ARG A 51 13.36 7.43 31.64
CA ARG A 51 13.41 7.79 33.07
C ARG A 51 14.83 8.14 33.50
N ASP A 52 14.98 9.14 34.35
CA ASP A 52 16.24 9.41 35.04
C ASP A 52 16.41 8.53 36.29
N ASP A 53 17.55 8.65 36.97
CA ASP A 53 17.86 7.86 38.17
C ASP A 53 16.92 8.16 39.36
N LYS A 54 16.16 9.26 39.27
CA LYS A 54 15.14 9.67 40.24
C LYS A 54 13.73 9.28 39.79
N GLY A 55 13.58 8.64 38.63
CA GLY A 55 12.29 8.25 38.05
C GLY A 55 11.54 9.38 37.31
N ASN A 56 12.15 10.54 37.09
CA ASN A 56 11.53 11.62 36.32
C ASN A 56 11.65 11.39 34.82
N TRP A 57 10.74 11.96 34.04
CA TRP A 57 10.84 11.93 32.58
C TRP A 57 11.99 12.80 32.09
N ARG A 58 12.81 12.23 31.20
CA ARG A 58 13.77 12.96 30.39
C ARG A 58 13.04 13.64 29.23
N PRO A 59 13.32 14.91 28.91
CA PRO A 59 12.67 15.57 27.77
C PRO A 59 13.15 14.99 26.43
N LEU A 60 14.41 14.55 26.37
CA LEU A 60 15.05 13.97 25.20
C LEU A 60 15.72 12.64 25.58
N VAL A 61 15.50 11.62 24.75
CA VAL A 61 16.07 10.28 24.89
C VAL A 61 16.95 10.00 23.68
N ASP A 62 18.23 9.79 23.93
CA ASP A 62 19.24 9.47 22.92
C ASP A 62 19.99 8.18 23.29
N GLU A 63 21.05 7.85 22.55
CA GLU A 63 21.84 6.64 22.75
C GLU A 63 22.56 6.55 24.11
N SER A 64 22.62 7.64 24.88
CA SER A 64 23.22 7.66 26.22
C SER A 64 22.26 7.20 27.33
N CYS A 65 20.96 7.17 27.05
CA CYS A 65 19.90 6.95 28.04
C CYS A 65 19.67 5.46 28.36
N ARG A 66 20.66 4.79 28.98
CA ARG A 66 20.63 3.34 29.26
C ARG A 66 19.59 2.95 30.33
N THR A 67 18.95 1.80 30.15
CA THR A 67 18.02 1.21 31.13
C THR A 67 18.78 0.47 32.23
N ALA A 68 18.36 0.67 33.49
CA ALA A 68 18.66 -0.24 34.59
C ALA A 68 17.43 -1.13 34.86
N THR A 69 17.57 -2.44 34.79
CA THR A 69 16.44 -3.37 35.00
C THR A 69 16.89 -4.80 35.30
N ASP A 70 16.06 -5.50 36.07
CA ASP A 70 16.20 -6.93 36.36
C ASP A 70 15.40 -7.81 35.36
N ASN A 71 14.77 -7.20 34.34
CA ASN A 71 14.07 -7.96 33.32
C ASN A 71 15.08 -8.78 32.50
N VAL A 72 14.90 -10.11 32.53
CA VAL A 72 15.79 -11.11 31.91
C VAL A 72 16.13 -10.80 30.44
N TYR A 73 15.13 -10.46 29.63
CA TYR A 73 15.34 -10.17 28.21
C TYR A 73 16.17 -8.90 28.04
N VAL A 74 15.86 -7.85 28.81
CA VAL A 74 16.58 -6.58 28.72
C VAL A 74 18.03 -6.73 29.20
N LEU A 75 18.22 -7.42 30.32
CA LEU A 75 19.53 -7.68 30.89
C LEU A 75 20.40 -8.48 29.91
N SER A 76 19.83 -9.54 29.30
CA SER A 76 20.52 -10.32 28.25
C SER A 76 20.94 -9.44 27.08
N LYS A 77 20.07 -8.56 26.58
CA LYS A 77 20.40 -7.63 25.48
C LYS A 77 21.48 -6.61 25.86
N LEU A 78 21.40 -6.02 27.06
CA LEU A 78 22.38 -5.05 27.58
C LEU A 78 23.76 -5.69 27.71
N LEU A 79 23.87 -6.79 28.47
CA LEU A 79 25.15 -7.43 28.76
C LEU A 79 25.79 -8.02 27.50
N THR A 80 24.99 -8.54 26.57
CA THR A 80 25.49 -9.03 25.28
C THR A 80 26.06 -7.90 24.43
N GLU A 81 25.39 -6.76 24.38
CA GLU A 81 25.89 -5.57 23.67
C GLU A 81 27.18 -5.03 24.31
N GLU A 82 27.22 -4.90 25.62
CA GLU A 82 28.41 -4.43 26.35
C GLU A 82 29.61 -5.35 26.14
N ALA A 83 29.40 -6.67 26.19
CA ALA A 83 30.46 -7.64 25.92
C ALA A 83 30.95 -7.56 24.47
N ALA A 84 30.04 -7.38 23.51
CA ALA A 84 30.38 -7.23 22.10
C ALA A 84 31.18 -5.96 21.83
N VAL A 85 30.76 -4.83 22.39
CA VAL A 85 31.45 -3.54 22.27
C VAL A 85 32.84 -3.62 22.90
N ARG A 86 32.96 -4.15 24.11
CA ARG A 86 34.24 -4.32 24.80
C ARG A 86 35.20 -5.20 23.99
N PHE A 87 34.73 -6.34 23.50
CA PHE A 87 35.54 -7.22 22.66
C PHE A 87 36.00 -6.52 21.38
N ALA A 88 35.12 -5.74 20.75
CA ALA A 88 35.47 -5.00 19.54
C ALA A 88 36.54 -3.93 19.80
N ASP A 89 36.38 -3.15 20.89
CA ASP A 89 37.34 -2.11 21.28
C ASP A 89 38.72 -2.71 21.61
N GLU A 90 38.78 -3.79 22.38
CA GLU A 90 40.02 -4.49 22.75
C GLU A 90 40.77 -5.07 21.54
N ASN A 91 40.05 -5.43 20.47
CA ASN A 91 40.62 -6.07 19.28
C ASN A 91 40.67 -5.13 18.06
N GLY A 92 40.38 -3.83 18.22
CA GLY A 92 40.37 -2.86 17.12
C GLY A 92 39.37 -3.19 16.01
N MET A 93 38.28 -3.92 16.31
CA MET A 93 37.25 -4.26 15.35
C MET A 93 36.23 -3.13 15.19
N SER A 94 35.79 -2.86 13.96
CA SER A 94 34.67 -1.93 13.75
C SER A 94 33.36 -2.64 14.11
N LEU A 95 32.72 -2.19 15.19
CA LEU A 95 31.38 -2.61 15.58
C LEU A 95 30.46 -1.38 15.67
N VAL A 96 29.29 -1.51 15.06
CA VAL A 96 28.20 -0.52 15.16
C VAL A 96 26.99 -1.24 15.72
N SER A 97 26.28 -0.60 16.64
CA SER A 97 25.05 -1.16 17.20
C SER A 97 23.83 -0.34 16.77
N VAL A 98 22.75 -1.03 16.44
CA VAL A 98 21.48 -0.45 16.01
C VAL A 98 20.41 -0.82 17.03
N ILE A 99 19.86 0.17 17.72
CA ILE A 99 18.68 0.00 18.58
C ILE A 99 17.45 0.00 17.69
N THR A 100 16.81 -1.16 17.56
CA THR A 100 15.52 -1.27 16.90
C THR A 100 14.40 -1.00 17.90
N THR A 101 13.41 -0.20 17.52
CA THR A 101 12.16 -0.06 18.28
C THR A 101 11.17 -1.17 17.95
N THR A 102 9.89 -1.02 18.27
CA THR A 102 8.89 -2.03 17.93
C THR A 102 8.81 -2.17 16.41
N VAL A 103 9.27 -3.32 15.91
CA VAL A 103 9.35 -3.60 14.47
C VAL A 103 7.99 -4.07 13.97
N ALA A 104 7.51 -3.43 12.92
CA ALA A 104 6.22 -3.70 12.30
C ALA A 104 6.31 -3.54 10.77
N GLY A 105 5.23 -3.89 10.07
CA GLY A 105 5.17 -3.99 8.60
C GLY A 105 5.13 -5.43 8.10
N GLN A 106 5.37 -5.59 6.79
CA GLN A 106 5.36 -6.89 6.13
C GLN A 106 6.39 -7.88 6.72
N PHE A 107 6.01 -9.15 6.84
CA PHE A 107 6.92 -10.21 7.27
C PHE A 107 6.88 -11.39 6.31
N LEU A 108 8.02 -12.07 6.18
CA LEU A 108 8.19 -13.24 5.30
C LEU A 108 8.18 -14.57 6.07
N THR A 109 8.08 -14.51 7.39
CA THR A 109 8.08 -15.69 8.27
C THR A 109 6.73 -16.40 8.23
N SER A 110 6.74 -17.72 8.38
CA SER A 110 5.51 -18.53 8.44
C SER A 110 4.68 -18.24 9.69
N ALA A 111 5.35 -17.93 10.80
CA ALA A 111 4.73 -17.46 12.03
C ALA A 111 4.77 -15.93 12.11
N VAL A 112 3.76 -15.32 12.73
CA VAL A 112 3.73 -13.88 12.96
C VAL A 112 4.86 -13.49 13.93
N PRO A 113 5.72 -12.51 13.57
CA PRO A 113 6.80 -12.04 14.44
C PRO A 113 6.30 -11.58 15.81
N THR A 114 7.07 -11.87 16.86
CA THR A 114 6.72 -11.50 18.24
C THR A 114 6.51 -9.99 18.40
N SER A 115 7.29 -9.15 17.72
CA SER A 115 7.12 -7.68 17.79
C SER A 115 5.75 -7.23 17.29
N ILE A 116 5.24 -7.86 16.23
CA ILE A 116 3.91 -7.60 15.67
C ILE A 116 2.82 -8.11 16.61
N ARG A 117 2.99 -9.31 17.19
CA ARG A 117 2.05 -9.83 18.18
C ARG A 117 1.96 -8.94 19.42
N VAL A 118 3.10 -8.41 19.89
CA VAL A 118 3.16 -7.44 20.99
C VAL A 118 2.47 -6.13 20.60
N LEU A 119 2.72 -5.61 19.39
CA LEU A 119 2.08 -4.40 18.90
C LEU A 119 0.55 -4.52 18.83
N LEU A 120 0.05 -5.68 18.40
CA LEU A 120 -1.38 -5.96 18.25
C LEU A 120 -2.04 -6.45 19.53
N SER A 121 -1.29 -6.73 20.60
CA SER A 121 -1.82 -7.28 21.85
C SER A 121 -2.96 -6.47 22.47
N PRO A 122 -2.99 -5.11 22.38
CA PRO A 122 -4.14 -4.36 22.86
C PRO A 122 -5.42 -4.61 22.06
N ALA A 123 -5.31 -4.83 20.74
CA ALA A 123 -6.46 -5.07 19.86
C ALA A 123 -6.93 -6.54 19.93
N THR A 124 -6.00 -7.49 20.09
CA THR A 124 -6.32 -8.92 20.22
C THR A 124 -6.74 -9.31 21.63
N GLY A 125 -6.40 -8.51 22.64
CA GLY A 125 -6.62 -8.84 24.05
C GLY A 125 -5.69 -9.94 24.57
N ASP A 126 -4.51 -10.11 23.95
CA ASP A 126 -3.52 -11.11 24.36
C ASP A 126 -2.95 -10.74 25.74
N HIS A 127 -3.41 -11.44 26.78
CA HIS A 127 -3.07 -11.17 28.18
C HIS A 127 -1.59 -11.42 28.52
N ASP A 128 -0.89 -12.26 27.76
CA ASP A 128 0.53 -12.55 27.98
C ASP A 128 1.42 -11.46 27.38
N LEU A 129 0.99 -10.87 26.26
CA LEU A 129 1.77 -9.86 25.53
C LEU A 129 1.41 -8.41 25.89
N LEU A 130 0.22 -8.17 26.45
CA LEU A 130 -0.21 -6.83 26.89
C LEU A 130 0.71 -6.22 27.97
N PRO A 131 1.20 -6.98 28.98
CA PRO A 131 2.18 -6.46 29.93
C PRO A 131 3.49 -6.01 29.28
N ILE A 132 3.90 -6.64 28.17
CA ILE A 132 5.14 -6.29 27.47
C ILE A 132 5.02 -4.90 26.83
N ILE A 133 3.95 -4.66 26.06
CA ILE A 133 3.75 -3.34 25.42
C ILE A 133 3.48 -2.25 26.46
N ALA A 134 2.78 -2.57 27.56
CA ALA A 134 2.58 -1.67 28.68
C ALA A 134 3.90 -1.30 29.39
N ALA A 135 4.81 -2.27 29.57
CA ALA A 135 6.14 -2.02 30.12
C ALA A 135 6.99 -1.13 29.21
N VAL A 136 6.88 -1.27 27.88
CA VAL A 136 7.50 -0.35 26.92
C VAL A 136 6.94 1.06 27.10
N ASN A 137 5.62 1.23 27.14
CA ASN A 137 4.98 2.53 27.34
C ASN A 137 5.40 3.18 28.68
N SER A 138 5.41 2.41 29.76
CA SER A 138 5.80 2.92 31.10
C SER A 138 7.24 3.44 31.16
N ARG A 139 8.15 2.77 30.44
CA ARG A 139 9.58 3.08 30.44
C ARG A 139 9.97 4.19 29.46
N ILE A 140 9.27 4.28 28.33
CA ILE A 140 9.59 5.21 27.22
C ILE A 140 8.64 6.41 27.17
N GLY A 141 7.43 6.28 27.74
CA GLY A 141 6.35 7.27 27.63
C GLY A 141 5.62 7.26 26.29
N SER A 142 5.98 6.34 25.40
CA SER A 142 5.38 6.18 24.07
C SER A 142 5.69 4.79 23.50
N ILE A 143 4.98 4.43 22.43
CA ILE A 143 5.28 3.27 21.59
C ILE A 143 5.99 3.76 20.33
N CYS A 144 7.28 3.43 20.27
CA CYS A 144 8.13 3.76 19.13
C CYS A 144 8.12 2.64 18.10
N LEU A 145 7.83 2.99 16.86
CA LEU A 145 7.65 2.11 15.72
C LEU A 145 8.67 2.42 14.64
N VAL A 146 9.04 1.36 13.93
CA VAL A 146 9.88 1.44 12.74
C VAL A 146 9.49 0.31 11.80
N HIS A 147 9.47 0.63 10.51
CA HIS A 147 9.14 -0.34 9.49
C HIS A 147 10.28 -1.34 9.30
N ILE A 148 9.97 -2.61 9.06
CA ILE A 148 10.97 -3.66 8.79
C ILE A 148 11.91 -3.29 7.64
N HIS A 149 11.41 -2.63 6.58
CA HIS A 149 12.23 -2.17 5.47
C HIS A 149 13.23 -1.09 5.91
N ASP A 150 12.78 -0.11 6.69
CA ASP A 150 13.64 0.94 7.24
C ASP A 150 14.72 0.36 8.16
N ILE A 151 14.40 -0.66 8.96
CA ILE A 151 15.41 -1.34 9.78
C ILE A 151 16.47 -2.03 8.93
N CYS A 152 16.04 -2.81 7.93
CA CYS A 152 16.96 -3.50 7.03
C CYS A 152 17.87 -2.49 6.31
N ASN A 153 17.29 -1.40 5.80
CA ASN A 153 18.05 -0.33 5.15
C ASN A 153 18.99 0.37 6.12
N ALA A 154 18.58 0.61 7.38
CA ALA A 154 19.45 1.20 8.40
C ALA A 154 20.66 0.30 8.72
N HIS A 155 20.46 -1.03 8.79
CA HIS A 155 21.56 -1.97 9.00
C HIS A 155 22.55 -1.95 7.82
N ILE A 156 22.05 -1.99 6.58
CA ILE A 156 22.90 -1.92 5.37
C ILE A 156 23.62 -0.57 5.31
N PHE A 157 22.91 0.52 5.56
CA PHE A 157 23.45 1.87 5.57
C PHE A 157 24.60 2.00 6.57
N LEU A 158 24.40 1.60 7.82
CA LEU A 158 25.44 1.67 8.86
C LEU A 158 26.59 0.68 8.62
N MET A 159 26.32 -0.45 7.99
CA MET A 159 27.36 -1.38 7.56
C MET A 159 28.31 -0.74 6.54
N GLN A 160 27.77 0.04 5.60
CA GLN A 160 28.52 0.63 4.49
C GLN A 160 29.07 2.04 4.78
N HIS A 161 28.46 2.78 5.70
CA HIS A 161 28.77 4.19 5.92
C HIS A 161 30.10 4.38 6.66
N LEU A 162 31.10 5.00 6.03
CA LEU A 162 32.48 5.07 6.53
C LEU A 162 32.58 5.58 7.98
N HIS A 163 31.84 6.64 8.32
CA HIS A 163 31.89 7.30 9.63
C HIS A 163 30.91 6.73 10.67
N ALA A 164 30.20 5.64 10.39
CA ALA A 164 29.30 5.03 11.36
C ALA A 164 30.11 4.46 12.55
N LYS A 165 29.81 4.92 13.78
CA LYS A 165 30.47 4.47 15.00
C LYS A 165 29.54 4.51 16.22
N GLY A 166 29.64 3.47 17.04
CA GLY A 166 28.90 3.34 18.30
C GLY A 166 27.45 2.93 18.07
N LEU A 167 26.57 3.46 18.91
CA LEU A 167 25.15 3.11 18.96
C LEU A 167 24.31 4.04 18.07
N TYR A 168 23.23 3.56 17.48
CA TYR A 168 22.27 4.35 16.70
C TYR A 168 20.84 3.93 17.03
N ILE A 169 19.98 4.87 17.45
CA ILE A 169 18.54 4.62 17.56
C ILE A 169 17.91 4.65 16.16
N CYS A 170 17.25 3.55 15.79
CA CYS A 170 16.46 3.45 14.59
C CYS A 170 14.96 3.41 14.94
N SER A 171 14.35 4.59 14.99
CA SER A 171 12.93 4.80 15.23
C SER A 171 12.36 5.79 14.23
N ALA A 172 11.33 5.40 13.49
CA ALA A 172 10.69 6.28 12.52
C ALA A 172 9.72 7.25 13.22
N TYR A 173 8.88 6.71 14.11
CA TYR A 173 7.82 7.45 14.79
C TYR A 173 7.60 6.92 16.20
N CYS A 174 7.27 7.81 17.14
CA CYS A 174 6.80 7.44 18.47
C CYS A 174 5.42 8.04 18.70
N CYS A 175 4.49 7.23 19.20
CA CYS A 175 3.11 7.64 19.43
C CYS A 175 2.67 7.26 20.85
N ARG A 176 1.73 8.00 21.42
CA ARG A 176 1.14 7.62 22.71
C ARG A 176 0.35 6.32 22.56
N MET A 177 0.20 5.57 23.64
CA MET A 177 -0.64 4.37 23.66
C MET A 177 -2.06 4.67 23.16
N SER A 178 -2.65 5.79 23.56
CA SER A 178 -3.98 6.23 23.08
C SER A 178 -4.04 6.44 21.57
N GLN A 179 -2.99 7.02 20.98
CA GLN A 179 -2.89 7.20 19.53
C GLN A 179 -2.73 5.86 18.81
N LEU A 180 -1.89 4.95 19.33
CA LEU A 180 -1.76 3.59 18.80
C LEU A 180 -3.12 2.87 18.81
N LEU A 181 -3.84 2.91 19.92
CA LEU A 181 -5.16 2.27 20.05
C LEU A 181 -6.16 2.85 19.04
N ASN A 182 -6.15 4.16 18.82
CA ASN A 182 -7.00 4.80 17.82
C ASN A 182 -6.65 4.33 16.40
N LEU A 183 -5.36 4.26 16.05
CA LEU A 183 -4.91 3.78 14.74
C LEU A 183 -5.27 2.30 14.53
N LEU A 184 -5.03 1.46 15.54
CA LEU A 184 -5.43 0.05 15.52
C LEU A 184 -6.95 -0.09 15.37
N ALA A 185 -7.74 0.75 16.05
CA ALA A 185 -9.20 0.71 15.96
C ALA A 185 -9.74 1.16 14.59
N GLN A 186 -9.07 2.12 13.94
CA GLN A 186 -9.43 2.56 12.60
C GLN A 186 -9.10 1.49 11.55
N ALA A 187 -7.90 0.91 11.63
CA ALA A 187 -7.45 -0.11 10.68
C ALA A 187 -8.06 -1.49 10.94
N TYR A 188 -8.41 -1.82 12.18
CA TYR A 188 -9.02 -3.09 12.61
C TYR A 188 -10.12 -2.89 13.66
N PRO A 189 -11.33 -2.48 13.26
CA PRO A 189 -12.42 -2.16 14.19
C PRO A 189 -13.02 -3.43 14.81
N THR A 190 -12.62 -3.76 16.05
CA THR A 190 -13.21 -4.85 16.84
C THR A 190 -14.06 -4.31 18.00
N PRO A 191 -15.03 -5.09 18.51
CA PRO A 191 -15.84 -4.70 19.67
C PRO A 191 -15.02 -4.39 20.94
N ASN A 192 -13.80 -4.95 21.06
CA ASN A 192 -12.96 -4.79 22.24
C ASN A 192 -12.25 -3.42 22.30
N ASN A 193 -12.08 -2.76 21.15
CA ASN A 193 -11.38 -1.48 21.04
C ASN A 193 -12.09 -0.32 21.77
N GLN A 194 -13.38 -0.44 22.06
CA GLN A 194 -14.17 0.59 22.75
C GLN A 194 -13.89 0.69 24.27
N ARG A 195 -13.21 -0.30 24.88
CA ARG A 195 -12.95 -0.30 26.33
C ARG A 195 -11.61 0.32 26.74
N ILE A 196 -10.68 0.53 25.81
CA ILE A 196 -9.29 0.94 26.13
C ILE A 196 -9.05 2.45 25.95
N ILE A 197 -10.10 3.22 25.60
CA ILE A 197 -10.02 4.68 25.46
C ILE A 197 -10.42 5.32 26.79
N ASN A 198 -9.58 5.21 27.82
CA ASN A 198 -9.67 6.05 29.03
C ASN A 198 -8.41 5.92 29.89
N LEU A 199 -7.22 6.10 29.31
CA LEU A 199 -6.00 6.29 30.10
C LEU A 199 -5.11 7.34 29.43
N GLU A 200 -4.63 8.25 30.28
CA GLU A 200 -3.57 9.26 30.06
C GLU A 200 -4.01 10.60 29.46
N ASN A 201 -4.59 11.45 30.32
CA ASN A 201 -4.43 12.90 30.24
C ASN A 201 -3.21 13.30 31.07
N GLY A 202 -2.26 14.03 30.47
CA GLY A 202 -1.30 14.86 31.22
C GLY A 202 0.14 14.34 31.30
N GLU A 203 0.91 14.60 30.24
CA GLU A 203 2.28 15.15 30.23
C GLU A 203 2.81 15.15 28.78
N SER A 204 3.76 16.03 28.47
CA SER A 204 4.51 15.96 27.21
C SER A 204 5.31 14.66 27.19
N SER A 205 5.08 13.81 26.19
CA SER A 205 5.84 12.56 26.04
C SER A 205 7.31 12.89 25.76
N PRO A 206 8.27 12.17 26.35
CA PRO A 206 9.69 12.25 25.99
C PRO A 206 9.89 12.16 24.47
N GLU A 207 10.81 12.95 23.93
CA GLU A 207 11.22 12.83 22.53
C GLU A 207 12.29 11.74 22.41
N ILE A 208 12.05 10.70 21.59
CA ILE A 208 13.05 9.68 21.29
C ILE A 208 13.76 10.08 20.00
N SER A 209 15.06 10.30 20.10
CA SER A 209 15.84 10.93 19.04
C SER A 209 16.59 9.90 18.19
N SER A 210 16.14 9.74 16.94
CA SER A 210 16.95 9.14 15.87
C SER A 210 17.81 10.16 15.14
N LYS A 211 18.12 11.30 15.78
CA LYS A 211 18.89 12.39 15.16
C LYS A 211 20.27 11.92 14.71
N LYS A 212 20.96 11.12 15.51
CA LYS A 212 22.30 10.62 15.16
C LYS A 212 22.32 9.82 13.85
N LEU A 213 21.30 9.01 13.60
CA LEU A 213 21.15 8.24 12.36
C LEU A 213 20.76 9.15 11.19
N LYS A 214 19.82 10.08 11.39
CA LYS A 214 19.38 11.05 10.39
C LYS A 214 20.49 12.02 9.96
N ASP A 215 21.33 12.46 10.89
CA ASP A 215 22.44 13.37 10.64
C ASP A 215 23.55 12.71 9.78
N LEU A 216 23.60 11.37 9.71
CA LEU A 216 24.43 10.65 8.73
C LEU A 216 23.84 10.66 7.31
N GLY A 217 22.58 11.09 7.15
CA GLY A 217 21.87 11.11 5.87
C GLY A 217 20.89 9.96 5.67
N PHE A 218 20.65 9.11 6.67
CA PHE A 218 19.61 8.08 6.61
C PHE A 218 18.21 8.72 6.56
N ARG A 219 17.32 8.15 5.75
CA ARG A 219 15.93 8.60 5.60
C ARG A 219 14.99 7.44 5.78
N TYR A 220 13.96 7.65 6.60
CA TYR A 220 12.85 6.72 6.74
C TYR A 220 11.91 6.86 5.55
N GLU A 221 11.46 5.74 5.01
CA GLU A 221 10.54 5.70 3.88
C GLU A 221 9.08 5.60 4.32
N TYR A 222 8.82 5.06 5.52
CA TYR A 222 7.48 4.68 5.95
C TYR A 222 6.93 5.57 7.06
N GLY A 223 5.66 5.94 6.93
CA GLY A 223 4.87 6.64 7.94
C GLY A 223 4.28 5.72 9.02
N LEU A 224 3.86 6.32 10.15
CA LEU A 224 3.20 5.58 11.23
C LEU A 224 1.93 4.84 10.77
N GLU A 225 1.05 5.52 10.02
CA GLU A 225 -0.22 4.94 9.53
C GLU A 225 0.04 3.78 8.56
N GLU A 226 0.95 3.97 7.61
CA GLU A 226 1.36 2.94 6.65
C GLU A 226 1.89 1.67 7.35
N ILE A 227 2.75 1.84 8.37
CA ILE A 227 3.27 0.71 9.17
C ILE A 227 2.12 -0.07 9.81
N ILE A 228 1.15 0.61 10.41
CA ILE A 228 0.02 -0.03 11.10
C ILE A 228 -0.90 -0.75 10.11
N VAL A 229 -1.29 -0.08 9.02
CA VAL A 229 -2.20 -0.62 8.00
C VAL A 229 -1.59 -1.83 7.31
N GLU A 230 -0.31 -1.78 6.94
CA GLU A 230 0.38 -2.90 6.31
C GLU A 230 0.50 -4.08 7.28
N THR A 231 0.86 -3.84 8.54
CA THR A 231 0.93 -4.87 9.58
C THR A 231 -0.40 -5.61 9.74
N ILE A 232 -1.51 -4.87 9.87
CA ILE A 232 -2.85 -5.45 10.02
C ILE A 232 -3.24 -6.23 8.77
N SER A 233 -2.95 -5.71 7.58
CA SER A 233 -3.25 -6.38 6.32
C SER A 233 -2.53 -7.72 6.22
N CYS A 234 -1.22 -7.77 6.51
CA CYS A 234 -0.47 -9.03 6.54
C CYS A 234 -1.00 -10.01 7.57
N CYS A 235 -1.39 -9.54 8.76
CA CYS A 235 -1.95 -10.40 9.80
C CYS A 235 -3.34 -10.94 9.45
N LEU A 236 -4.15 -10.22 8.67
CA LEU A 236 -5.41 -10.73 8.12
C LEU A 236 -5.16 -11.78 7.03
N GLU A 237 -4.25 -11.50 6.11
CA GLU A 237 -3.90 -12.38 5.00
C GLU A 237 -3.31 -13.72 5.47
N CYS A 238 -2.46 -13.70 6.50
CA CYS A 238 -1.88 -14.92 7.07
C CYS A 238 -2.83 -15.62 8.07
N GLY A 239 -4.04 -15.09 8.29
CA GLY A 239 -5.05 -15.67 9.18
C GLY A 239 -4.76 -15.53 10.68
N TYR A 240 -3.82 -14.66 11.09
CA TYR A 240 -3.56 -14.38 12.51
C TYR A 240 -4.65 -13.52 13.13
N LEU A 241 -5.10 -12.48 12.42
CA LEU A 241 -6.27 -11.70 12.81
C LEU A 241 -7.52 -12.29 12.13
N PRO A 242 -8.61 -12.53 12.88
CA PRO A 242 -9.84 -12.96 12.24
C PRO A 242 -10.42 -11.84 11.36
N PRO A 243 -11.07 -12.17 10.24
CA PRO A 243 -11.77 -11.18 9.43
C PRO A 243 -12.80 -10.44 10.28
N VAL A 244 -12.80 -9.11 10.22
CA VAL A 244 -13.82 -8.33 10.91
C VAL A 244 -15.18 -8.66 10.29
N LYS A 245 -16.04 -9.35 11.05
CA LYS A 245 -17.45 -9.51 10.69
C LYS A 245 -18.08 -8.12 10.70
N LYS A 246 -18.19 -7.51 9.52
CA LYS A 246 -18.97 -6.28 9.33
C LYS A 246 -20.41 -6.59 9.73
N TYR A 247 -20.82 -6.24 10.95
CA TYR A 247 -22.23 -6.09 11.28
C TYR A 247 -22.79 -5.04 10.33
N GLY A 248 -23.53 -5.49 9.30
CA GLY A 248 -24.15 -4.62 8.32
C GLY A 248 -23.18 -3.87 7.39
N ARG A 249 -22.29 -4.58 6.70
CA ARG A 249 -21.92 -4.22 5.31
C ARG A 249 -21.37 -5.45 4.63
N SER A 250 -22.15 -5.95 3.67
CA SER A 250 -21.79 -6.99 2.71
C SER A 250 -20.33 -6.90 2.28
N ALA A 251 -19.70 -8.04 2.01
CA ALA A 251 -18.39 -8.15 1.39
C ALA A 251 -18.33 -7.25 0.15
N SER A 252 -17.86 -6.01 0.34
CA SER A 252 -17.79 -5.03 -0.72
C SER A 252 -16.49 -5.33 -1.45
N ILE A 253 -16.62 -5.86 -2.66
CA ILE A 253 -15.78 -5.44 -3.79
C ILE A 253 -15.51 -3.94 -3.57
N LYS A 254 -14.27 -3.57 -3.27
CA LYS A 254 -13.91 -2.17 -2.97
C LYS A 254 -14.31 -1.35 -4.21
N GLN A 255 -15.34 -0.52 -4.03
CA GLN A 255 -15.90 0.48 -4.95
C GLN A 255 -16.67 -0.02 -6.20
N PRO A 256 -18.00 -0.23 -6.11
CA PRO A 256 -18.82 -0.63 -7.27
C PRO A 256 -18.79 0.38 -8.42
N GLY A 257 -18.59 1.67 -8.15
CA GLY A 257 -18.54 2.72 -9.17
C GLY A 257 -17.40 2.54 -10.20
N ARG A 258 -16.25 1.97 -9.80
CA ARG A 258 -15.08 1.80 -10.68
C ARG A 258 -15.26 0.66 -11.69
N VAL A 259 -15.81 -0.46 -11.23
CA VAL A 259 -16.15 -1.60 -12.09
C VAL A 259 -17.26 -1.20 -13.07
N VAL A 260 -18.22 -0.37 -12.63
CA VAL A 260 -19.29 0.16 -13.48
C VAL A 260 -18.72 1.04 -14.61
N ILE A 261 -17.73 1.89 -14.35
CA ILE A 261 -17.08 2.71 -15.41
C ILE A 261 -16.49 1.83 -16.50
N VAL A 262 -15.68 0.83 -16.13
CA VAL A 262 -15.04 -0.09 -17.10
C VAL A 262 -16.07 -0.89 -17.89
N ALA A 263 -17.12 -1.38 -17.22
CA ALA A 263 -18.20 -2.12 -17.88
C ALA A 263 -18.96 -1.26 -18.88
N MET A 264 -19.20 0.01 -18.55
CA MET A 264 -19.88 0.96 -19.45
C MET A 264 -19.03 1.31 -20.67
N ASP A 265 -17.72 1.49 -20.51
CA ASP A 265 -16.83 1.74 -21.65
C ASP A 265 -16.73 0.52 -22.58
N ILE A 266 -16.67 -0.70 -22.03
CA ILE A 266 -16.71 -1.93 -22.81
C ILE A 266 -18.03 -2.04 -23.57
N ALA A 267 -19.15 -1.82 -22.90
CA ALA A 267 -20.47 -1.83 -23.53
C ALA A 267 -20.57 -0.76 -24.63
N ALA A 268 -20.07 0.45 -24.38
CA ALA A 268 -20.03 1.52 -25.38
C ALA A 268 -19.22 1.12 -26.61
N GLY A 269 -18.06 0.48 -26.42
CA GLY A 269 -17.21 -0.01 -27.50
C GLY A 269 -17.90 -1.11 -28.32
N VAL A 270 -18.50 -2.11 -27.67
CA VAL A 270 -19.24 -3.20 -28.33
C VAL A 270 -20.42 -2.66 -29.15
N LEU A 271 -21.26 -1.81 -28.55
CA LEU A 271 -22.43 -1.23 -29.22
C LEU A 271 -22.03 -0.38 -30.44
N SER A 272 -20.91 0.33 -30.36
CA SER A 272 -20.40 1.15 -31.47
C SER A 272 -19.86 0.29 -32.62
N ILE A 273 -19.24 -0.86 -32.31
CA ILE A 273 -18.79 -1.84 -33.31
C ILE A 273 -19.99 -2.56 -33.94
N GLU A 274 -20.98 -2.95 -33.14
CA GLU A 274 -22.21 -3.56 -33.63
C GLU A 274 -23.01 -2.62 -34.54
N ALA A 275 -23.05 -1.32 -34.21
CA ALA A 275 -23.67 -0.31 -35.06
C ALA A 275 -22.99 -0.24 -36.45
N GLU A 276 -21.66 -0.29 -36.50
CA GLU A 276 -20.89 -0.31 -37.74
C GLU A 276 -21.11 -1.59 -38.56
N ILE A 277 -21.04 -2.76 -37.92
CA ILE A 277 -21.25 -4.07 -38.57
C ILE A 277 -22.67 -4.16 -39.15
N SER A 278 -23.67 -3.72 -38.39
CA SER A 278 -25.06 -3.68 -38.83
C SER A 278 -25.21 -2.86 -40.12
N MET A 279 -24.42 -1.80 -40.28
CA MET A 279 -24.42 -0.98 -41.49
C MET A 279 -23.64 -1.63 -42.65
N LYS A 280 -22.55 -2.37 -42.37
CA LYS A 280 -21.72 -3.06 -43.37
C LYS A 280 -22.38 -4.29 -43.99
N ILE A 281 -23.23 -5.01 -43.25
CA ILE A 281 -23.97 -6.17 -43.77
C ILE A 281 -24.91 -5.78 -44.93
N LEU A 282 -25.28 -4.49 -45.06
CA LEU A 282 -26.06 -3.99 -46.20
C LEU A 282 -25.21 -3.57 -47.42
N LEU A 283 -23.88 -3.56 -47.29
CA LEU A 283 -22.91 -3.16 -48.33
C LEU A 283 -22.30 -4.36 -49.08
N GLU A 284 -22.69 -5.60 -48.75
CA GLU A 284 -22.23 -6.78 -49.49
C GLU A 284 -22.53 -6.63 -51.00
N PRO A 285 -21.56 -6.93 -51.88
CA PRO A 285 -21.62 -6.53 -53.27
C PRO A 285 -22.85 -7.15 -53.95
N ARG A 286 -23.57 -6.29 -54.67
CA ARG A 286 -24.73 -6.62 -55.52
C ARG A 286 -24.52 -7.86 -56.40
N SER A 287 -23.27 -8.24 -56.68
CA SER A 287 -22.88 -9.44 -57.44
C SER A 287 -23.11 -10.78 -56.72
N GLN A 288 -23.18 -10.85 -55.39
CA GLN A 288 -23.46 -12.10 -54.65
C GLN A 288 -24.96 -12.33 -54.42
N VAL A 289 -25.75 -11.25 -54.30
CA VAL A 289 -27.19 -11.32 -54.00
C VAL A 289 -28.03 -11.58 -55.27
N GLU A 290 -27.60 -11.10 -56.44
CA GLU A 290 -28.30 -11.32 -57.71
C GLU A 290 -28.37 -12.80 -58.13
N GLY A 291 -27.43 -13.65 -57.67
CA GLY A 291 -27.46 -15.09 -57.95
C GLY A 291 -28.55 -15.85 -57.19
N ARG A 292 -28.92 -15.39 -55.98
CA ARG A 292 -29.87 -16.10 -55.09
C ARG A 292 -31.32 -15.68 -55.28
N TRP A 293 -31.55 -14.48 -55.81
CA TRP A 293 -32.89 -13.88 -55.96
C TRP A 293 -33.34 -13.67 -57.41
N ARG A 294 -32.57 -14.19 -58.38
CA ARG A 294 -32.83 -14.03 -59.82
C ARG A 294 -34.22 -14.50 -60.27
N ASN A 295 -34.85 -15.39 -59.50
CA ASN A 295 -36.17 -15.96 -59.81
C ASN A 295 -37.33 -15.32 -59.02
N LEU A 296 -37.09 -14.27 -58.22
CA LEU A 296 -38.09 -13.66 -57.33
C LEU A 296 -38.29 -12.16 -57.60
N PHE A 297 -38.08 -11.71 -58.84
CA PHE A 297 -38.32 -10.33 -59.25
C PHE A 297 -39.83 -10.05 -59.43
N SER A 298 -40.53 -9.89 -58.30
CA SER A 298 -41.77 -9.15 -58.23
C SER A 298 -41.47 -7.65 -58.05
N ARG A 299 -42.33 -6.77 -58.60
CA ARG A 299 -42.29 -5.29 -58.47
C ARG A 299 -42.17 -4.78 -57.00
N ASN A 300 -42.39 -5.65 -56.01
CA ASN A 300 -42.32 -5.33 -54.58
C ASN A 300 -40.96 -5.59 -53.90
N ALA A 301 -39.98 -6.21 -54.57
CA ALA A 301 -38.66 -6.51 -53.99
C ALA A 301 -37.88 -5.23 -53.60
N HIS A 302 -38.04 -4.16 -54.38
CA HIS A 302 -37.42 -2.85 -54.11
C HIS A 302 -37.99 -2.18 -52.84
N LEU A 303 -39.30 -2.28 -52.61
CA LEU A 303 -39.96 -1.80 -51.40
C LEU A 303 -39.54 -2.59 -50.16
N LEU A 304 -39.41 -3.92 -50.29
CA LEU A 304 -38.93 -4.78 -49.21
C LEU A 304 -37.48 -4.46 -48.83
N TRP A 305 -36.63 -4.20 -49.83
CA TRP A 305 -35.23 -3.79 -49.63
C TRP A 305 -35.13 -2.41 -48.98
N ILE A 306 -35.91 -1.42 -49.42
CA ILE A 306 -35.99 -0.10 -48.78
C ILE A 306 -36.46 -0.23 -47.32
N SER A 307 -37.48 -1.05 -47.07
CA SER A 307 -38.00 -1.28 -45.72
C SER A 307 -36.95 -1.93 -44.81
N LYS A 308 -36.24 -2.95 -45.31
CA LYS A 308 -35.16 -3.62 -44.56
C LYS A 308 -33.98 -2.68 -44.31
N CYS A 309 -33.60 -1.89 -45.30
CA CYS A 309 -32.56 -0.85 -45.16
C CYS A 309 -32.96 0.22 -44.13
N LYS A 310 -34.22 0.65 -44.11
CA LYS A 310 -34.75 1.60 -43.12
C LYS A 310 -34.72 1.02 -41.70
N GLN A 311 -35.07 -0.25 -41.54
CA GLN A 311 -35.04 -0.94 -40.25
C GLN A 311 -33.61 -1.03 -39.70
N THR A 312 -32.67 -1.59 -40.47
CA THR A 312 -31.27 -1.74 -40.05
C THR A 312 -30.59 -0.40 -39.78
N ARG A 313 -30.94 0.66 -40.51
CA ARG A 313 -30.45 2.02 -40.23
C ARG A 313 -30.95 2.55 -38.88
N ASN A 314 -32.22 2.32 -38.56
CA ASN A 314 -32.77 2.71 -37.26
C ASN A 314 -32.11 1.94 -36.12
N ASP A 315 -31.82 0.65 -36.33
CA ASP A 315 -31.13 -0.19 -35.35
C ASP A 315 -29.67 0.30 -35.15
N ALA A 316 -28.93 0.57 -36.23
CA ALA A 316 -27.57 1.11 -36.16
C ALA A 316 -27.50 2.50 -35.52
N PHE A 317 -28.49 3.35 -35.79
CA PHE A 317 -28.64 4.65 -35.15
C PHE A 317 -28.90 4.52 -33.64
N SER A 318 -29.82 3.63 -33.25
CA SER A 318 -30.15 3.36 -31.84
C SER A 318 -28.93 2.83 -31.06
N LEU A 319 -28.22 1.85 -31.63
CA LEU A 319 -26.99 1.29 -31.04
C LEU A 319 -25.88 2.35 -30.92
N GLY A 320 -25.68 3.18 -31.94
CA GLY A 320 -24.69 4.26 -31.90
C GLY A 320 -25.02 5.34 -30.86
N VAL A 321 -26.30 5.71 -30.71
CA VAL A 321 -26.76 6.63 -29.65
C VAL A 321 -26.51 6.02 -28.27
N ALA A 322 -26.86 4.75 -28.08
CA ALA A 322 -26.60 4.05 -26.82
C ALA A 322 -25.10 4.00 -26.48
N GLY A 323 -24.25 3.71 -27.47
CA GLY A 323 -22.79 3.73 -27.30
C GLY A 323 -22.25 5.10 -26.88
N ALA A 324 -22.69 6.18 -27.53
CA ALA A 324 -22.29 7.54 -27.19
C ALA A 324 -22.75 7.96 -25.78
N LEU A 325 -23.97 7.56 -25.38
CA LEU A 325 -24.50 7.82 -24.04
C LEU A 325 -23.70 7.09 -22.96
N PHE A 326 -23.39 5.80 -23.16
CA PHE A 326 -22.59 5.04 -22.20
C PHE A 326 -21.18 5.59 -22.07
N SER A 327 -20.53 5.97 -23.17
CA SER A 327 -19.20 6.60 -23.14
C SER A 327 -19.22 7.95 -22.40
N THR A 328 -20.24 8.78 -22.65
CA THR A 328 -20.39 10.07 -21.95
C THR A 328 -20.61 9.89 -20.46
N LEU A 329 -21.48 8.94 -20.09
CA LEU A 329 -21.79 8.66 -18.69
C LEU A 329 -20.58 8.04 -17.98
N ALA A 330 -19.83 7.14 -18.64
CA ALA A 330 -18.60 6.57 -18.10
C ALA A 330 -17.54 7.64 -17.82
N HIS A 331 -17.36 8.60 -18.73
CA HIS A 331 -16.43 9.72 -18.53
C HIS A 331 -16.84 10.65 -17.38
N ILE A 332 -18.13 10.99 -17.26
CA ILE A 332 -18.66 11.79 -16.15
C ILE A 332 -18.41 11.06 -14.83
N LEU A 333 -18.74 9.77 -14.75
CA LEU A 333 -18.48 8.98 -13.54
C LEU A 333 -16.98 8.88 -13.23
N ALA A 334 -16.12 8.73 -14.22
CA ALA A 334 -14.66 8.69 -14.02
C ALA A 334 -14.14 9.98 -13.38
N ASN A 335 -14.63 11.15 -13.80
CA ASN A 335 -14.26 12.43 -13.20
C ASN A 335 -14.83 12.63 -11.80
N VAL A 336 -16.07 12.18 -11.55
CA VAL A 336 -16.69 12.24 -10.21
C VAL A 336 -15.95 11.34 -9.22
N VAL A 337 -15.58 10.11 -9.64
CA VAL A 337 -14.86 9.14 -8.81
C VAL A 337 -13.38 9.53 -8.65
N GLY A 338 -12.80 10.23 -9.63
CA GLY A 338 -11.39 10.60 -9.63
C GLY A 338 -11.01 11.78 -8.76
N GLY A 339 -11.98 12.59 -8.34
CA GLY A 339 -11.74 13.80 -7.56
C GLY A 339 -11.02 14.89 -8.37
N CYS A 340 -11.18 16.15 -7.95
CA CYS A 340 -10.44 17.26 -8.53
C CYS A 340 -9.10 17.44 -7.80
N GLU A 341 -8.11 16.58 -8.07
CA GLU A 341 -6.73 16.87 -7.67
C GLU A 341 -6.11 17.88 -8.65
N CYS A 342 -6.23 19.16 -8.34
CA CYS A 342 -5.55 20.22 -9.07
C CYS A 342 -4.08 20.28 -8.64
N ILE A 343 -3.19 19.80 -9.51
CA ILE A 343 -1.75 20.07 -9.35
C ILE A 343 -1.49 21.47 -9.92
N SER A 344 -1.06 22.39 -9.05
CA SER A 344 -0.92 23.81 -9.38
C SER A 344 0.37 24.16 -10.13
N SER A 345 1.34 23.24 -10.28
CA SER A 345 2.57 23.48 -11.07
C SER A 345 3.23 22.21 -11.63
N VAL A 346 3.91 22.35 -12.78
CA VAL A 346 4.69 21.26 -13.43
C VAL A 346 5.83 20.78 -12.51
N GLU A 347 6.43 21.70 -11.76
CA GLU A 347 7.52 21.39 -10.82
C GLU A 347 7.04 20.52 -9.63
N ALA A 348 5.79 20.66 -9.20
CA ALA A 348 5.19 19.81 -8.18
C ALA A 348 4.89 18.39 -8.70
N LEU A 349 4.62 18.22 -10.00
CA LEU A 349 4.41 16.93 -10.63
C LEU A 349 5.71 16.14 -10.80
N GLU A 350 6.82 16.81 -11.12
CA GLU A 350 8.13 16.17 -11.28
C GLU A 350 8.73 15.69 -9.94
N LYS A 351 8.47 16.42 -8.86
CA LYS A 351 8.88 16.04 -7.49
C LYS A 351 7.96 15.00 -6.85
N SER A 352 6.84 14.67 -7.47
CA SER A 352 5.85 13.72 -6.94
C SER A 352 6.28 12.24 -7.11
N PRO A 353 5.83 11.34 -6.24
CA PRO A 353 6.10 9.90 -6.36
C PRO A 353 5.69 9.33 -7.72
N SER A 354 6.43 8.34 -8.22
CA SER A 354 6.19 7.73 -9.54
C SER A 354 4.77 7.20 -9.73
N LYS A 355 4.12 6.73 -8.65
CA LYS A 355 2.71 6.30 -8.63
C LYS A 355 1.75 7.46 -8.92
N ARG A 356 1.94 8.61 -8.26
CA ARG A 356 1.10 9.82 -8.43
C ARG A 356 1.25 10.42 -9.84
N ARG A 357 2.47 10.41 -10.39
CA ARG A 357 2.72 10.84 -11.77
C ARG A 357 2.01 9.97 -12.81
N ARG A 358 2.01 8.64 -12.62
CA ARG A 358 1.29 7.69 -13.49
C ARG A 358 -0.23 7.89 -13.43
N MET A 359 -0.77 8.12 -12.25
CA MET A 359 -2.20 8.38 -12.05
C MET A 359 -2.66 9.63 -12.80
N PHE A 360 -1.91 10.73 -12.69
CA PHE A 360 -2.20 11.99 -13.37
C PHE A 360 -2.11 11.86 -14.90
N ALA A 361 -1.10 11.13 -15.41
CA ALA A 361 -0.97 10.84 -16.83
C ALA A 361 -2.14 10.02 -17.39
N CYS A 362 -2.67 9.05 -16.64
CA CYS A 362 -3.84 8.28 -17.06
C CYS A 362 -5.11 9.13 -17.12
N LEU A 363 -5.27 10.07 -16.18
CA LEU A 363 -6.38 11.02 -16.17
C LEU A 363 -6.31 11.98 -17.36
N ILE A 364 -5.15 12.58 -17.65
CA ILE A 364 -5.00 13.44 -18.85
C ILE A 364 -5.26 12.63 -20.13
N GLY A 365 -4.71 11.42 -20.20
CA GLY A 365 -4.91 10.51 -21.33
C GLY A 365 -6.40 10.22 -21.57
N SER A 366 -7.20 10.02 -20.53
CA SER A 366 -8.64 9.72 -20.67
C SER A 366 -9.40 10.89 -21.27
N TRP A 367 -9.07 12.13 -20.88
CA TRP A 367 -9.62 13.35 -21.47
C TRP A 367 -9.26 13.50 -22.95
N CYS A 368 -8.00 13.24 -23.32
CA CYS A 368 -7.59 13.25 -24.72
C CYS A 368 -8.35 12.21 -25.55
N VAL A 369 -8.53 11.00 -25.02
CA VAL A 369 -9.26 9.92 -25.71
C VAL A 369 -10.74 10.26 -25.89
N VAL A 370 -11.39 10.87 -24.90
CA VAL A 370 -12.81 11.28 -25.01
C VAL A 370 -12.98 12.47 -25.96
N ALA A 371 -12.06 13.44 -25.94
CA ALA A 371 -12.07 14.58 -26.86
C ALA A 371 -11.99 14.18 -28.34
N VAL A 372 -11.39 13.02 -28.64
CA VAL A 372 -11.33 12.44 -30.00
C VAL A 372 -12.46 11.44 -30.23
N GLY A 373 -12.70 10.53 -29.28
CA GLY A 373 -13.64 9.42 -29.42
C GLY A 373 -15.11 9.85 -29.47
N LEU A 374 -15.53 10.78 -28.62
CA LEU A 374 -16.94 11.20 -28.56
C LEU A 374 -17.40 11.95 -29.82
N PRO A 375 -16.61 12.89 -30.41
CA PRO A 375 -16.95 13.47 -31.71
C PRO A 375 -17.01 12.46 -32.85
N LEU A 376 -16.15 11.44 -32.85
CA LEU A 376 -16.20 10.35 -33.84
C LEU A 376 -17.50 9.54 -33.70
N LEU A 377 -17.92 9.26 -32.45
CA LEU A 377 -19.20 8.61 -32.18
C LEU A 377 -20.39 9.47 -32.62
N ILE A 378 -20.39 10.76 -32.30
CA ILE A 378 -21.49 11.66 -32.72
C ILE A 378 -21.53 11.78 -34.25
N THR A 379 -20.37 11.87 -34.90
CA THR A 379 -20.28 11.97 -36.37
C THR A 379 -20.82 10.71 -37.04
N GLY A 380 -20.50 9.53 -36.53
CA GLY A 380 -21.05 8.28 -37.03
C GLY A 380 -22.56 8.14 -36.80
N VAL A 381 -23.07 8.56 -35.64
CA VAL A 381 -24.52 8.59 -35.35
C VAL A 381 -25.26 9.54 -36.29
N VAL A 382 -24.71 10.73 -36.54
CA VAL A 382 -25.28 11.73 -37.45
C VAL A 382 -25.21 11.25 -38.91
N ALA A 383 -24.14 10.57 -39.32
CA ALA A 383 -24.06 9.94 -40.63
C ALA A 383 -25.17 8.89 -40.81
N ASN A 384 -25.45 8.10 -39.76
CA ASN A 384 -26.49 7.08 -39.75
C ASN A 384 -27.91 7.68 -39.79
N SER A 385 -28.12 8.87 -39.21
CA SER A 385 -29.44 9.54 -39.23
C SER A 385 -29.74 10.27 -40.54
N LYS A 386 -28.73 10.84 -41.21
CA LYS A 386 -28.91 11.68 -42.41
C LYS A 386 -28.86 10.94 -43.75
N SER A 387 -28.34 9.71 -43.80
CA SER A 387 -28.19 8.98 -45.06
C SER A 387 -29.56 8.63 -45.67
N THR A 388 -29.95 9.39 -46.69
CA THR A 388 -31.24 9.31 -47.39
C THR A 388 -31.11 8.87 -48.85
N ARG A 389 -29.90 8.72 -49.41
CA ARG A 389 -29.77 8.48 -50.85
C ARG A 389 -28.98 7.27 -51.34
N LEU A 390 -28.15 6.61 -50.55
CA LEU A 390 -27.70 5.24 -50.84
C LEU A 390 -27.14 4.64 -49.54
N CYS A 391 -27.40 3.37 -49.29
CA CYS A 391 -26.75 2.59 -48.22
C CYS A 391 -25.28 2.28 -48.61
N ALA A 392 -24.52 3.28 -49.07
CA ALA A 392 -23.30 3.10 -49.86
C ALA A 392 -22.04 3.74 -49.25
N MET A 393 -22.06 4.24 -48.01
CA MET A 393 -20.84 4.81 -47.40
C MET A 393 -20.67 4.31 -45.97
N SER A 394 -19.80 3.30 -45.81
CA SER A 394 -19.22 2.89 -44.53
C SER A 394 -18.21 3.95 -44.12
N ASN A 395 -18.57 4.78 -43.15
CA ASN A 395 -17.68 5.75 -42.57
C ASN A 395 -17.12 5.14 -41.28
N HIS A 396 -15.82 4.83 -41.25
CA HIS A 396 -15.13 4.16 -40.12
C HIS A 396 -15.19 4.90 -38.78
N HIS A 397 -15.85 6.06 -38.70
CA HIS A 397 -15.96 6.89 -37.49
C HIS A 397 -16.62 6.14 -36.32
N MET A 398 -17.60 5.26 -36.54
CA MET A 398 -18.18 4.42 -35.46
C MET A 398 -17.18 3.39 -34.93
N LEU A 399 -16.46 2.73 -35.84
CA LEU A 399 -15.41 1.78 -35.47
C LEU A 399 -14.27 2.46 -34.71
N SER A 400 -13.79 3.60 -35.21
CA SER A 400 -12.74 4.39 -34.57
C SER A 400 -13.19 4.93 -33.20
N GLY A 401 -14.43 5.42 -33.09
CA GLY A 401 -15.01 5.84 -31.81
C GLY A 401 -15.14 4.68 -30.82
N GLY A 402 -15.57 3.50 -31.28
CA GLY A 402 -15.64 2.29 -30.46
C GLY A 402 -14.27 1.84 -29.94
N ILE A 403 -13.22 1.91 -30.76
CA ILE A 403 -11.83 1.63 -30.33
C ILE A 403 -11.40 2.62 -29.25
N CYS A 404 -11.74 3.91 -29.38
CA CYS A 404 -11.46 4.90 -28.34
C CYS A 404 -12.13 4.56 -27.00
N CYS A 405 -13.33 3.97 -26.99
CA CYS A 405 -13.97 3.51 -25.75
C CYS A 405 -13.15 2.41 -25.04
N PHE A 406 -12.58 1.46 -25.78
CA PHE A 406 -11.71 0.43 -25.17
C PHE A 406 -10.38 1.01 -24.65
N VAL A 407 -9.82 1.99 -25.34
CA VAL A 407 -8.61 2.71 -24.88
C VAL A 407 -8.95 3.51 -23.61
N HIS A 408 -10.11 4.16 -23.56
CA HIS A 408 -10.60 4.84 -22.35
C HIS A 408 -10.77 3.85 -21.18
N ALA A 409 -11.38 2.68 -21.42
CA ALA A 409 -11.49 1.61 -20.43
C ALA A 409 -10.12 1.18 -19.88
N LEU A 410 -9.12 1.01 -20.75
CA LEU A 410 -7.77 0.62 -20.35
C LEU A 410 -7.10 1.70 -19.47
N LEU A 411 -7.22 2.97 -19.85
CA LEU A 411 -6.69 4.08 -19.06
C LEU A 411 -7.39 4.20 -17.71
N CYS A 412 -8.72 4.00 -17.66
CA CYS A 412 -9.48 3.94 -16.42
C CYS A 412 -9.08 2.74 -15.55
N CYS A 413 -8.80 1.58 -16.13
CA CYS A 413 -8.28 0.41 -15.42
C CYS A 413 -6.90 0.67 -14.81
N LEU A 414 -5.96 1.21 -15.60
CA LEU A 414 -4.62 1.55 -15.12
C LEU A 414 -4.67 2.59 -14.01
N TRP A 415 -5.52 3.61 -14.18
CA TRP A 415 -5.81 4.59 -13.15
C TRP A 415 -6.37 3.92 -11.88
N CYS A 416 -7.37 3.04 -11.99
CA CYS A 416 -7.93 2.31 -10.85
C CYS A 416 -6.92 1.44 -10.12
N ILE A 417 -6.02 0.76 -10.85
CA ILE A 417 -4.97 -0.09 -10.27
C ILE A 417 -3.99 0.78 -9.51
N THR A 418 -3.49 1.86 -10.14
CA THR A 418 -2.56 2.78 -9.47
C THR A 418 -3.18 3.45 -8.25
N PHE A 419 -4.45 3.87 -8.31
CA PHE A 419 -5.17 4.43 -7.17
C PHE A 419 -5.40 3.40 -6.06
N SER A 420 -5.82 2.18 -6.39
CA SER A 420 -6.02 1.12 -5.39
C SER A 420 -4.71 0.75 -4.69
N THR A 421 -3.57 0.85 -5.39
CA THR A 421 -2.24 0.70 -4.78
C THR A 421 -1.81 1.90 -3.93
N MET A 422 -2.52 3.03 -4.01
CA MET A 422 -2.36 4.18 -3.10
C MET A 422 -3.34 4.09 -1.91
N ASP A 423 -4.58 3.62 -2.12
CA ASP A 423 -5.56 3.34 -1.04
C ASP A 423 -5.14 2.17 -0.13
N THR A 424 -4.26 1.28 -0.59
CA THR A 424 -3.59 0.29 0.27
C THR A 424 -2.40 0.88 1.04
N GLN A 425 -2.11 2.17 0.86
CA GLN A 425 -1.13 2.95 1.63
C GLN A 425 -1.77 4.11 2.41
N ILE A 426 -3.08 4.03 2.71
CA ILE A 426 -3.77 4.95 3.64
C ILE A 426 -4.38 4.14 4.77
#